data_AF-A0A9D9SWX0-F1
#
_entry.id   AF-A0A9D9SWX0-F1
#
_cell.length_a   1.000
_cell.length_b   1.000
_cell.length_c   1.000
_cell.angle_alpha   90.00
_cell.angle_beta   90.00
_cell.angle_gamma   90.00
#
_symmetry.space_group_name_H-M   'P 1'
#
loop_
_entity.id
_entity.type
_entity.pdbx_description
1 polymer ?
#
loop_
_entity_poly.entity_id
_entity_poly.type
_entity_poly.pdbx_seq_one_letter_code
_entity_poly.pdbx_strand_id
1 'polypeptide(L)'
;MNWTAFFGIFTLAMVKFMFAPFGGPTLGLSALETYAAAVSGAIVCAVFFYYASEYFLKQAVKKHKAKLQAAQLSGIPMKSKKKFTRMNKFIVRIKHRLGIVGLSFFAPFFLGIPLGTIIAAKFFGHQKKTFPLILVGILFNGAVTTSIRYGLAFLFE
;
A
#
# COMPACT_ATOMS: atom_id res chain seq x y z
N MET A 1 -10.89 27.21 4.54
CA MET A 1 -10.62 25.79 4.22
C MET A 1 -11.93 25.10 3.92
N ASN A 2 -12.08 24.59 2.70
CA ASN A 2 -13.29 23.88 2.29
C ASN A 2 -13.22 22.44 2.82
N TRP A 3 -13.79 22.19 4.00
CA TRP A 3 -13.68 20.91 4.70
C TRP A 3 -14.25 19.74 3.90
N THR A 4 -15.33 19.95 3.14
CA THR A 4 -15.94 18.88 2.31
C THR A 4 -14.99 18.46 1.19
N ALA A 5 -14.37 19.43 0.52
CA ALA A 5 -13.34 19.17 -0.49
C ALA A 5 -12.14 18.44 0.11
N PHE A 6 -11.67 18.88 1.29
CA PHE A 6 -10.55 18.26 1.99
C PHE A 6 -10.83 16.78 2.30
N PHE A 7 -12.00 16.47 2.89
CA PHE A 7 -12.39 15.09 3.17
C PHE A 7 -12.65 14.27 1.90
N GLY A 8 -13.10 14.91 0.82
CA GLY A 8 -13.23 14.27 -0.49
C GLY A 8 -11.88 13.79 -1.04
N ILE A 9 -10.86 14.64 -1.01
CA ILE A 9 -9.50 14.26 -1.43
C ILE A 9 -8.90 13.23 -0.47
N PHE A 10 -9.11 13.39 0.83
CA PHE A 10 -8.65 12.44 1.85
C PHE A 10 -9.17 11.03 1.58
N THR A 11 -10.48 10.87 1.41
CA THR A 11 -11.11 9.56 1.19
C THR A 11 -10.77 8.97 -0.18
N LEU A 12 -10.69 9.81 -1.23
CA LEU A 12 -10.22 9.38 -2.55
C LEU A 12 -8.78 8.88 -2.50
N ALA A 13 -7.92 9.54 -1.73
CA ALA A 13 -6.52 9.15 -1.53
C ALA A 13 -6.38 7.79 -0.82
N MET A 14 -7.31 7.46 0.09
CA MET A 14 -7.32 6.15 0.75
C MET A 14 -7.52 5.01 -0.26
N VAL A 15 -8.32 5.20 -1.30
CA VAL A 15 -8.59 4.15 -2.31
C VAL A 15 -7.57 4.23 -3.45
N LYS A 16 -7.37 5.42 -4.03
CA LYS A 16 -6.55 5.62 -5.22
C LYS A 16 -5.74 6.91 -5.15
N PHE A 17 -4.69 6.85 -4.32
CA PHE A 17 -3.75 7.94 -4.05
C PHE A 17 -3.18 8.64 -5.30
N MET A 18 -2.85 7.88 -6.37
CA MET A 18 -2.27 8.45 -7.59
C MET A 18 -3.13 9.55 -8.23
N PHE A 19 -4.46 9.42 -8.15
CA PHE A 19 -5.40 10.34 -8.78
C PHE A 19 -6.01 11.36 -7.81
N ALA A 20 -5.83 11.19 -6.50
CA ALA A 20 -6.50 12.05 -5.53
C ALA A 20 -6.12 13.54 -5.66
N PRO A 21 -4.84 13.92 -5.86
CA PRO A 21 -4.49 15.34 -5.99
C PRO A 21 -5.05 16.03 -7.24
N PHE A 22 -5.50 15.28 -8.26
CA PHE A 22 -6.03 15.86 -9.51
C PHE A 22 -7.34 16.60 -9.32
N GLY A 23 -8.16 16.20 -8.34
CA GLY A 23 -9.42 16.86 -8.00
C GLY A 23 -9.26 18.08 -7.10
N GLY A 24 -8.06 18.39 -6.62
CA GLY A 24 -7.81 19.51 -5.71
C GLY A 24 -8.16 20.88 -6.30
N PRO A 25 -7.58 21.28 -7.45
CA PRO A 25 -7.84 22.60 -8.05
C PRO A 25 -9.30 22.80 -8.43
N THR A 26 -9.96 21.76 -8.95
CA THR A 26 -11.38 21.81 -9.34
C THR A 26 -12.32 22.03 -8.15
N LEU A 27 -11.87 21.70 -6.94
CA LEU A 27 -12.62 21.92 -5.71
C LEU A 27 -12.23 23.24 -4.99
N GLY A 28 -11.38 24.05 -5.60
CA GLY A 28 -10.91 25.33 -5.06
C GLY A 28 -9.96 25.19 -3.88
N LEU A 29 -9.30 24.05 -3.72
CA LEU A 29 -8.27 23.86 -2.69
C LEU A 29 -6.94 24.48 -3.14
N SER A 30 -6.13 24.90 -2.17
CA SER A 30 -4.73 25.23 -2.44
C SER A 30 -3.88 23.97 -2.62
N ALA A 31 -2.70 24.13 -3.23
CA ALA A 31 -1.74 23.03 -3.41
C ALA A 31 -1.37 22.37 -2.07
N LEU A 32 -1.17 23.18 -1.03
CA LEU A 32 -0.79 22.68 0.28
C LEU A 32 -1.94 21.95 0.99
N GLU A 33 -3.18 22.44 0.89
CA GLU A 33 -4.35 21.75 1.43
C GLU A 33 -4.60 20.42 0.69
N THR A 34 -4.43 20.39 -0.63
CA THR A 34 -4.59 19.15 -1.43
C THR A 34 -3.52 18.13 -1.09
N TYR A 35 -2.26 18.56 -0.98
CA TYR A 35 -1.16 17.70 -0.55
C TYR A 35 -1.41 17.13 0.84
N ALA A 36 -1.76 17.98 1.80
CA ALA A 36 -2.03 17.57 3.18
C ALA A 36 -3.20 16.59 3.27
N ALA A 37 -4.30 16.84 2.53
CA ALA A 37 -5.45 15.92 2.46
C ALA A 37 -5.07 14.56 1.88
N ALA A 38 -4.36 14.55 0.75
CA ALA A 38 -3.99 13.31 0.06
C ALA A 38 -2.99 12.48 0.89
N VAL A 39 -1.96 13.13 1.44
CA VAL A 39 -0.94 12.45 2.25
C VAL A 39 -1.52 11.92 3.55
N SER A 40 -2.32 12.72 4.27
CA SER A 40 -2.92 12.26 5.53
C SER A 40 -3.87 11.07 5.30
N GLY A 41 -4.70 11.11 4.24
CA GLY A 41 -5.56 9.98 3.86
C GLY A 41 -4.77 8.72 3.53
N ALA A 42 -3.71 8.87 2.74
CA ALA A 42 -2.82 7.78 2.39
C ALA A 42 -2.09 7.19 3.61
N ILE A 43 -1.58 8.02 4.52
CA ILE A 43 -0.88 7.55 5.73
C ILE A 43 -1.84 6.79 6.65
N VAL A 44 -3.02 7.33 6.93
CA VAL A 44 -4.01 6.69 7.80
C VAL A 44 -4.40 5.32 7.25
N CYS A 45 -4.68 5.26 5.95
CA CYS A 45 -5.00 4.00 5.27
C CYS A 45 -3.81 3.03 5.29
N ALA A 46 -2.59 3.50 5.01
CA ALA A 46 -1.38 2.68 5.00
C ALA A 46 -1.08 2.07 6.38
N VAL A 47 -1.18 2.86 7.45
CA VAL A 47 -1.01 2.39 8.83
C VAL A 47 -2.01 1.26 9.11
N PHE A 48 -3.29 1.51 8.87
CA PHE A 48 -4.34 0.54 9.15
C PHE A 48 -4.13 -0.78 8.40
N PHE A 49 -3.97 -0.73 7.07
CA PHE A 49 -3.88 -1.93 6.24
C PHE A 49 -2.54 -2.67 6.39
N TYR A 50 -1.44 -1.96 6.59
CA TYR A 50 -0.13 -2.58 6.81
C TYR A 50 -0.14 -3.43 8.09
N TYR A 51 -0.51 -2.84 9.22
CA TYR A 51 -0.51 -3.54 10.51
C TYR A 51 -1.61 -4.61 10.59
N ALA A 52 -2.80 -4.35 10.04
CA ALA A 52 -3.85 -5.35 9.95
C ALA A 52 -3.37 -6.56 9.15
N SER A 53 -2.78 -6.35 7.97
CA SER A 53 -2.26 -7.44 7.13
C SER A 53 -1.17 -8.25 7.82
N GLU A 54 -0.21 -7.57 8.46
CA GLU A 54 0.88 -8.23 9.18
C GLU A 54 0.33 -9.10 10.33
N TYR A 55 -0.64 -8.60 11.07
CA TYR A 55 -1.31 -9.33 12.15
C TYR A 55 -2.04 -10.59 11.63
N PHE A 56 -2.90 -10.45 10.61
CA PHE A 56 -3.62 -11.58 10.03
C PHE A 56 -2.69 -12.61 9.41
N LEU A 57 -1.59 -12.17 8.78
CA LEU A 57 -0.62 -13.07 8.17
C LEU A 57 0.13 -13.88 9.23
N LYS A 58 0.58 -13.25 10.32
CA LYS A 58 1.22 -13.96 11.45
C LYS A 58 0.29 -15.00 12.06
N GLN A 59 -0.99 -14.65 12.25
CA GLN A 59 -2.00 -15.59 12.74
C GLN A 59 -2.22 -16.77 11.79
N ALA A 60 -2.36 -16.50 10.50
CA ALA A 60 -2.55 -17.54 9.49
C ALA A 60 -1.37 -18.52 9.45
N VAL A 61 -0.14 -18.02 9.53
CA VAL A 61 1.07 -18.85 9.60
C VAL A 61 1.09 -19.70 10.87
N LYS A 62 0.76 -19.13 12.04
CA LYS A 62 0.71 -19.87 13.32
C LYS A 62 -0.31 -21.01 13.27
N LYS A 63 -1.54 -20.72 12.80
CA LYS A 63 -2.61 -21.72 12.64
C LYS A 63 -2.20 -22.82 11.67
N HIS A 64 -1.52 -22.48 10.57
CA HIS A 64 -1.04 -23.47 9.62
C HIS A 64 0.07 -24.36 10.19
N LYS A 65 1.00 -23.81 10.97
CA LYS A 65 2.04 -24.58 11.66
C LYS A 65 1.46 -25.52 12.72
N ALA A 66 0.49 -25.06 13.50
CA ALA A 66 -0.19 -25.90 14.49
C ALA A 66 -0.92 -27.09 13.85
N LYS A 67 -1.62 -26.86 12.72
CA LYS A 67 -2.25 -27.94 11.94
C LYS A 67 -1.23 -28.94 11.38
N LEU A 68 -0.06 -28.47 10.94
CA LEU A 68 1.04 -29.33 10.50
C LEU A 68 1.55 -30.23 11.63
N GLN A 69 1.78 -29.67 12.81
CA GLN A 69 2.24 -30.42 13.98
C GLN A 69 1.19 -31.45 14.44
N ALA A 70 -0.09 -31.06 14.50
CA ALA A 70 -1.17 -31.98 14.86
C ALA A 70 -1.33 -33.14 13.86
N ALA A 71 -1.16 -32.88 12.55
CA ALA A 71 -1.21 -33.92 11.52
C ALA A 71 0.00 -34.87 11.59
N GLN A 72 1.19 -34.36 11.93
CA GLN A 72 2.37 -35.20 12.15
C GLN A 72 2.20 -36.12 13.36
N LEU A 73 1.62 -35.61 14.45
CA LEU A 73 1.34 -36.39 15.68
C LEU A 73 0.25 -37.46 15.48
N SER A 74 -0.73 -37.20 14.62
CA SER A 74 -1.84 -38.12 14.35
C SER A 74 -1.57 -39.13 13.23
N GLY A 75 -0.38 -39.10 12.62
CA GLY A 75 0.03 -40.06 11.57
C GLY A 75 -0.73 -39.92 10.24
N ILE A 76 -1.62 -38.93 10.10
CA ILE A 76 -2.40 -38.72 8.88
C ILE A 76 -1.55 -37.93 7.86
N PRO A 77 -1.22 -38.49 6.69
CA PRO A 77 -0.42 -37.79 5.69
C PRO A 77 -1.20 -36.60 5.13
N MET A 78 -0.78 -35.39 5.47
CA MET A 78 -1.40 -34.18 4.95
C MET A 78 -1.02 -33.97 3.48
N LYS A 79 -2.01 -33.74 2.61
CA LYS A 79 -1.79 -33.47 1.18
C LYS A 79 -0.92 -32.21 1.00
N SER A 80 0.33 -32.40 0.59
CA SER A 80 1.28 -31.30 0.36
C SER A 80 0.76 -30.37 -0.74
N LYS A 81 0.45 -29.11 -0.39
CA LYS A 81 0.14 -28.08 -1.38
C LYS A 81 1.40 -27.72 -2.15
N LYS A 82 1.29 -27.60 -3.47
CA LYS A 82 2.40 -27.19 -4.35
C LYS A 82 2.93 -25.82 -3.91
N LYS A 83 4.19 -25.76 -3.47
CA LYS A 83 4.86 -24.51 -3.05
C LYS A 83 5.14 -23.55 -4.20
N PHE A 84 5.31 -24.03 -5.43
CA PHE A 84 5.59 -23.22 -6.62
C PHE A 84 4.44 -23.26 -7.64
N THR A 85 3.33 -22.61 -7.32
CA THR A 85 2.25 -22.33 -8.29
C THR A 85 2.67 -21.23 -9.28
N ARG A 86 1.95 -21.09 -10.40
CA ARG A 86 2.20 -20.01 -11.39
C ARG A 86 2.21 -18.62 -10.71
N MET A 87 1.29 -18.42 -9.76
CA MET A 87 1.20 -17.20 -8.96
C MET A 87 2.42 -17.00 -8.05
N ASN A 88 2.89 -18.04 -7.35
CA ASN A 88 4.08 -17.93 -6.50
C ASN A 88 5.35 -17.64 -7.33
N LYS A 89 5.49 -18.24 -8.52
CA LYS A 89 6.61 -17.94 -9.43
C LYS A 89 6.56 -16.51 -9.98
N PHE A 90 5.37 -15.98 -10.26
CA PHE A 90 5.19 -14.59 -10.71
C PHE A 90 5.55 -13.60 -9.60
N ILE A 91 5.05 -13.85 -8.39
CA ILE A 91 5.36 -13.11 -7.19
C ILE A 91 6.87 -13.06 -6.90
N VAL A 92 7.56 -14.20 -6.97
CA VAL A 92 9.01 -14.27 -6.75
C VAL A 92 9.76 -13.48 -7.82
N ARG A 93 9.32 -13.51 -9.08
CA ARG A 93 9.90 -12.68 -10.16
C ARG A 93 9.73 -11.19 -9.92
N ILE A 94 8.56 -10.74 -9.45
CA ILE A 94 8.32 -9.33 -9.08
C ILE A 94 9.24 -8.93 -7.92
N LYS A 95 9.33 -9.77 -6.88
CA LYS A 95 10.22 -9.55 -5.74
C LYS A 95 11.67 -9.36 -6.17
N HIS A 96 12.17 -10.20 -7.07
CA HIS A 96 13.55 -10.12 -7.55
C HIS A 96 13.82 -8.89 -8.42
N ARG A 97 12.84 -8.42 -9.21
CA ARG A 97 13.04 -7.25 -10.09
C ARG A 97 12.91 -5.91 -9.38
N LEU A 98 11.92 -5.76 -8.50
CA LEU A 98 11.64 -4.45 -7.86
C LEU A 98 12.35 -4.29 -6.51
N GLY A 99 12.77 -5.39 -5.89
CA GLY A 99 13.35 -5.36 -4.54
C GLY A 99 12.40 -4.80 -3.49
N ILE A 100 12.93 -4.53 -2.29
CA ILE A 100 12.15 -3.95 -1.20
C ILE A 100 11.79 -2.49 -1.48
N VAL A 101 12.75 -1.70 -1.95
CA VAL A 101 12.57 -0.26 -2.17
C VAL A 101 11.53 -0.02 -3.26
N GLY A 102 11.69 -0.65 -4.42
CA GLY A 102 10.76 -0.44 -5.52
C GLY A 102 9.34 -0.90 -5.18
N LEU A 103 9.18 -2.05 -4.53
CA LEU A 103 7.83 -2.54 -4.20
C LEU A 103 7.17 -1.70 -3.10
N SER A 104 7.87 -1.36 -2.03
CA SER A 104 7.32 -0.56 -0.93
C SER A 104 7.02 0.88 -1.35
N PHE A 105 7.80 1.43 -2.27
CA PHE A 105 7.66 2.81 -2.74
C PHE A 105 6.57 2.96 -3.81
N PHE A 106 6.58 2.07 -4.83
CA PHE A 106 5.71 2.21 -6.00
C PHE A 106 4.40 1.42 -5.90
N ALA A 107 4.34 0.30 -5.16
CA ALA A 107 3.10 -0.49 -5.10
C ALA A 107 1.92 0.28 -4.48
N PRO A 108 2.07 1.01 -3.35
CA PRO A 108 0.99 1.82 -2.78
C PRO A 108 0.53 2.94 -3.74
N PHE A 109 1.44 3.44 -4.58
CA PHE A 109 1.15 4.47 -5.56
C PHE A 109 0.31 3.93 -6.74
N PHE A 110 0.79 2.89 -7.43
CA PHE A 110 0.13 2.36 -8.64
C PHE A 110 -1.12 1.52 -8.35
N LEU A 111 -1.05 0.63 -7.36
CA LEU A 111 -2.14 -0.30 -7.05
C LEU A 111 -3.18 0.30 -6.09
N GLY A 112 -2.89 1.47 -5.52
CA GLY A 112 -3.64 2.06 -4.41
C GLY A 112 -3.10 1.64 -3.06
N ILE A 113 -3.33 2.49 -2.05
CA ILE A 113 -2.76 2.33 -0.71
C ILE A 113 -3.16 0.98 -0.07
N PRO A 114 -4.43 0.53 -0.09
CA PRO A 114 -4.81 -0.69 0.62
C PRO A 114 -4.12 -1.92 0.03
N LEU A 115 -4.24 -2.09 -1.30
CA LEU A 115 -3.66 -3.23 -2.02
C LEU A 115 -2.13 -3.20 -1.97
N GLY A 116 -1.52 -2.05 -2.24
CA GLY A 116 -0.07 -1.89 -2.28
C GLY A 116 0.59 -2.12 -0.92
N THR A 117 0.00 -1.62 0.17
CA THR A 117 0.53 -1.85 1.52
C THR A 117 0.34 -3.28 2.01
N ILE A 118 -0.78 -3.94 1.70
CA ILE A 118 -0.97 -5.38 1.98
C ILE A 118 0.09 -6.22 1.25
N ILE A 119 0.36 -5.91 -0.01
CA ILE A 119 1.37 -6.61 -0.81
C ILE A 119 2.76 -6.40 -0.21
N ALA A 120 3.10 -5.15 0.14
CA ALA A 120 4.37 -4.83 0.77
C ALA A 120 4.53 -5.51 2.14
N ALA A 121 3.50 -5.50 2.99
CA ALA A 121 3.48 -6.20 4.28
C ALA A 121 3.61 -7.72 4.11
N LYS A 122 2.94 -8.30 3.12
CA LYS A 122 3.01 -9.74 2.85
C LYS A 122 4.40 -10.21 2.43
N PHE A 123 5.11 -9.43 1.61
CA PHE A 123 6.42 -9.81 1.09
C PHE A 123 7.58 -9.35 1.95
N PHE A 124 7.47 -8.15 2.50
CA PHE A 124 8.55 -7.46 3.19
C PHE A 124 8.21 -7.08 4.63
N GLY A 125 7.06 -7.49 5.19
CA GLY A 125 6.67 -7.18 6.57
C GLY A 125 7.63 -7.73 7.65
N HIS A 126 8.49 -8.70 7.29
CA HIS A 126 9.59 -9.16 8.13
C HIS A 126 10.73 -8.15 8.28
N GLN A 127 10.82 -7.15 7.40
CA GLN A 127 11.85 -6.11 7.43
C GLN A 127 11.30 -4.82 8.04
N LYS A 128 11.96 -4.31 9.07
CA LYS A 128 11.56 -3.08 9.77
C LYS A 128 11.58 -1.83 8.87
N LYS A 129 12.33 -1.87 7.76
CA LYS A 129 12.47 -0.76 6.81
C LYS A 129 11.25 -0.59 5.88
N THR A 130 10.42 -1.61 5.75
CA THR A 130 9.30 -1.64 4.78
C THR A 130 8.29 -0.53 5.01
N PHE A 131 7.87 -0.31 6.26
CA PHE A 131 6.88 0.70 6.59
C PHE A 131 7.44 2.14 6.43
N PRO A 132 8.65 2.48 6.93
CA PRO A 132 9.29 3.76 6.61
C PRO A 132 9.43 4.03 5.11
N LEU A 133 9.78 3.01 4.31
CA LEU A 133 9.86 3.13 2.86
C LEU A 133 8.51 3.47 2.21
N ILE A 134 7.42 2.88 2.70
CA ILE A 134 6.06 3.22 2.26
C ILE A 134 5.74 4.68 2.60
N LEU A 135 6.05 5.14 3.81
CA LEU A 135 5.80 6.52 4.23
C LEU A 135 6.58 7.53 3.37
N VAL A 136 7.87 7.28 3.14
CA VAL A 136 8.70 8.12 2.26
C VAL A 136 8.13 8.10 0.84
N GLY A 137 7.66 6.95 0.36
CA GLY A 137 6.96 6.83 -0.91
C GLY A 137 5.68 7.67 -0.98
N ILE A 138 4.85 7.66 0.05
CA ILE A 138 3.63 8.48 0.11
C ILE A 138 3.98 9.97 0.08
N LEU A 139 4.93 10.41 0.91
CA LEU A 139 5.34 11.82 0.98
C LEU A 139 5.91 12.29 -0.36
N PHE A 140 6.88 11.55 -0.91
CA PHE A 140 7.51 11.91 -2.18
C PHE A 140 6.53 11.89 -3.34
N ASN A 141 5.79 10.80 -3.53
CA ASN A 141 4.87 10.69 -4.66
C ASN A 141 3.70 11.67 -4.53
N GLY A 142 3.22 11.94 -3.31
CA GLY A 142 2.19 12.95 -3.06
C GLY A 142 2.66 14.36 -3.43
N ALA A 143 3.91 14.70 -3.10
CA ALA A 143 4.48 15.99 -3.48
C ALA A 143 4.59 16.09 -5.01
N VAL A 144 5.13 15.07 -5.66
CA VAL A 144 5.28 15.01 -7.12
C VAL A 144 3.93 15.14 -7.83
N THR A 145 2.91 14.35 -7.48
CA THR A 145 1.61 14.42 -8.15
C THR A 145 0.87 15.73 -7.91
N THR A 146 1.01 16.30 -6.72
CA THR A 146 0.41 17.60 -6.40
C THR A 146 1.10 18.72 -7.18
N SER A 147 2.44 18.76 -7.18
CA SER A 147 3.22 19.73 -7.95
C SER A 147 2.92 19.64 -9.45
N ILE A 148 2.82 18.43 -10.01
CA ILE A 148 2.45 18.25 -11.42
C ILE A 148 1.05 18.81 -11.70
N ARG A 149 0.05 18.49 -10.88
CA ARG A 149 -1.33 18.97 -11.13
C ARG A 149 -1.44 20.48 -11.04
N TYR A 150 -0.84 21.11 -10.04
CA TYR A 150 -0.91 22.55 -9.84
C TYR A 150 -0.03 23.32 -10.84
N GLY A 151 1.11 22.76 -11.25
CA GLY A 151 1.89 23.29 -12.36
C GLY A 151 1.12 23.23 -13.69
N LEU A 152 0.39 22.13 -13.93
CA LEU A 152 -0.50 22.03 -15.09
C LEU A 152 -1.70 22.98 -15.00
N ALA A 153 -2.28 23.18 -13.80
CA ALA A 153 -3.35 24.16 -13.61
C ALA A 153 -2.87 25.54 -14.04
N PHE A 154 -1.70 25.95 -13.56
CA PHE A 154 -1.10 27.25 -13.87
C PHE A 154 -0.77 27.46 -15.35
N LEU A 155 -0.52 26.37 -16.11
CA LEU A 155 -0.15 26.45 -17.53
C LEU A 155 -1.35 26.41 -18.48
N PHE A 156 -2.49 25.84 -18.07
CA PHE A 156 -3.63 25.56 -18.94
C PHE A 156 -4.95 26.22 -18.51
N GLU A 157 -5.00 26.83 -17.33
CA GLU A 157 -6.11 27.66 -16.83
C GLU A 157 -5.62 29.11 -16.64
#